data_AF-A0A835VCC1-F1
#
_entry.id   AF-A0A835VCC1-F1
#
_cell.length_a   1.000
_cell.length_b   1.000
_cell.length_c   1.000
_cell.angle_alpha   90.00
_cell.angle_beta   90.00
_cell.angle_gamma   90.00
#
_symmetry.space_group_name_H-M   'P 1'
#
loop_
_entity.id
_entity.type
_entity.pdbx_description
1 polymer ?
#
loop_
_entity_poly.entity_id
_entity_poly.type
_entity_poly.pdbx_seq_one_letter_code
_entity_poly.pdbx_strand_id
1 'polypeptide(L)'
;MELCACLASLKEQPAWILALSTVGFLSILKASVGTLLWLYVSFIRPGRNIAGYGSWAVVTGATDGIGRSIAFQLAGRGLGLVLVGRSPDKLRDVSAAIRDENPKARIETVLIDFAGDLVEGIARLKEAIKGMDVGILVNNAGMSYPYAKYFHEVDAELIKDLIKVNVEGMTKVTHVVLPGMVERKRGAILNIGSGAAVVIPSDPLYAVYAATKAYVDQFSKCLYVEYKGKGIDVQCQVPLYVATKMASIREVFFPHSIGRHICSCGPAVAGLREKVHTILASFPCLVHGLPFARDCC
;
A
#
# COMPACT_ATOMS: atom_id res chain seq x y z
N MET A 1 22.84 -36.28 -33.47
CA MET A 1 23.61 -37.42 -32.91
C MET A 1 23.79 -37.27 -31.40
N GLU A 2 24.17 -36.08 -30.89
CA GLU A 2 24.38 -35.85 -29.44
C GLU A 2 23.14 -35.98 -28.56
N LEU A 3 21.97 -35.53 -29.02
CA LEU A 3 20.71 -35.65 -28.25
C LEU A 3 20.30 -37.11 -28.02
N CYS A 4 20.50 -37.98 -29.01
CA CYS A 4 20.20 -39.41 -28.88
C CYS A 4 21.16 -40.11 -27.91
N ALA A 5 22.44 -39.75 -27.90
CA ALA A 5 23.41 -40.28 -26.95
C ALA A 5 23.10 -39.87 -25.50
N CYS A 6 22.70 -38.62 -25.30
CA CYS A 6 22.26 -38.11 -24.00
C CYS A 6 21.02 -38.84 -23.47
N LEU A 7 20.02 -39.07 -24.33
CA LEU A 7 18.80 -39.81 -23.97
C LEU A 7 19.05 -41.29 -23.66
N ALA A 8 20.01 -41.92 -24.36
CA ALA A 8 20.43 -43.29 -24.06
C ALA A 8 21.12 -43.37 -22.69
N SER A 9 22.05 -42.44 -22.41
CA SER A 9 22.75 -42.36 -21.12
C SER A 9 21.80 -42.08 -19.95
N LEU A 10 20.75 -41.29 -20.16
CA LEU A 10 19.70 -41.03 -19.16
C LEU A 10 18.89 -42.29 -18.80
N LYS A 11 18.64 -43.19 -19.76
CA LYS A 11 17.92 -44.46 -19.49
C LYS A 11 18.74 -45.46 -18.66
N GLU A 12 20.07 -45.35 -18.68
CA GLU A 12 20.97 -46.22 -17.94
C GLU A 12 21.17 -45.78 -16.47
N GLN A 13 20.70 -44.58 -16.10
CA GLN A 13 20.84 -44.07 -14.75
C GLN A 13 19.83 -44.72 -13.79
N PRO A 14 20.23 -44.96 -12.52
CA PRO A 14 19.31 -45.45 -11.51
C PRO A 14 18.18 -44.44 -11.26
N ALA A 15 16.98 -44.94 -11.01
CA ALA A 15 15.76 -44.13 -10.90
C ALA A 15 15.85 -42.98 -9.88
N TRP A 16 16.64 -43.12 -8.82
CA TRP A 16 16.83 -42.08 -7.81
C TRP A 16 17.62 -40.87 -8.33
N ILE A 17 18.59 -41.05 -9.24
CA ILE A 17 19.32 -39.93 -9.88
C ILE A 17 18.39 -39.15 -10.80
N LEU A 18 17.56 -39.85 -11.58
CA LEU A 18 16.56 -39.23 -12.45
C LEU A 18 15.52 -38.44 -11.63
N ALA A 19 15.08 -39.00 -10.50
CA ALA A 19 14.17 -38.32 -9.58
C ALA A 19 14.79 -37.04 -9.00
N LEU A 20 16.01 -37.11 -8.46
CA LEU A 20 16.72 -35.94 -7.90
C LEU A 20 17.00 -34.87 -8.96
N SER A 21 17.41 -35.27 -10.16
CA SER A 21 17.66 -34.35 -11.27
C SER A 21 16.39 -33.64 -11.72
N THR A 22 15.26 -34.34 -11.74
CA THR A 22 13.95 -33.75 -12.05
C THR A 22 13.54 -32.74 -10.98
N VAL A 23 13.70 -33.07 -9.70
CA VAL A 23 13.43 -32.14 -8.58
C VAL A 23 14.34 -30.91 -8.64
N GLY A 24 15.62 -31.09 -8.96
CA GLY A 24 16.59 -30.01 -9.15
C GLY A 24 16.19 -29.09 -10.31
N PHE A 25 15.85 -29.67 -11.47
CA PHE A 25 15.39 -28.93 -12.63
C PHE A 25 14.11 -28.13 -12.36
N LEU A 26 13.11 -28.75 -11.72
CA LEU A 26 11.86 -28.07 -11.34
C LEU A 26 12.11 -26.92 -10.35
N SER A 27 13.03 -27.10 -9.40
CA SER A 27 13.45 -26.06 -8.45
C SER A 27 14.11 -24.87 -9.15
N ILE A 28 15.06 -25.13 -10.06
CA ILE A 28 15.75 -24.09 -10.86
C ILE A 28 14.77 -23.38 -11.79
N LEU A 29 13.88 -24.13 -12.43
CA LEU A 29 12.85 -23.57 -13.31
C LEU A 29 11.92 -22.64 -12.54
N LYS A 30 11.45 -23.05 -11.35
CA LYS A 30 10.62 -22.23 -10.47
C LYS A 30 11.36 -20.95 -10.04
N ALA A 31 12.63 -21.04 -9.66
CA ALA A 31 13.43 -19.88 -9.30
C ALA A 31 13.66 -18.93 -10.49
N SER A 32 13.92 -19.48 -11.67
CA SER A 32 14.15 -18.71 -12.90
C SER A 32 12.88 -17.98 -13.34
N VAL A 33 11.73 -18.67 -13.36
CA VAL A 33 10.43 -18.06 -13.65
C VAL A 33 10.10 -16.99 -12.61
N GLY A 34 10.35 -17.25 -11.32
CA GLY A 34 10.17 -16.26 -10.26
C GLY A 34 11.03 -15.00 -10.47
N THR A 35 12.29 -15.18 -10.86
CA THR A 35 13.23 -14.07 -11.13
C THR A 35 12.81 -13.28 -12.36
N LEU A 36 12.42 -13.95 -13.45
CA LEU A 36 11.92 -13.29 -14.66
C LEU A 36 10.62 -12.52 -14.41
N LEU A 37 9.69 -13.11 -13.64
CA LEU A 37 8.46 -12.42 -13.23
C LEU A 37 8.77 -11.20 -12.36
N TRP A 38 9.72 -11.32 -11.43
CA TRP A 38 10.16 -10.18 -10.62
C TRP A 38 10.76 -9.08 -11.49
N LEU A 39 11.67 -9.39 -12.42
CA LEU A 39 12.23 -8.43 -13.36
C LEU A 39 11.13 -7.75 -14.21
N TYR A 40 10.19 -8.53 -14.72
CA TYR A 40 9.06 -8.01 -15.48
C TYR A 40 8.20 -7.04 -14.64
N VAL A 41 7.82 -7.43 -13.43
CA VAL A 41 6.98 -6.62 -12.54
C VAL A 41 7.71 -5.35 -12.08
N SER A 42 9.01 -5.44 -11.79
CA SER A 42 9.81 -4.32 -11.30
C SER A 42 10.16 -3.30 -12.38
N PHE A 43 10.45 -3.72 -13.61
CA PHE A 43 11.01 -2.83 -14.64
C PHE A 43 10.11 -2.62 -15.86
N ILE A 44 9.29 -3.61 -16.25
CA ILE A 44 8.63 -3.62 -17.55
C ILE A 44 7.12 -3.39 -17.45
N ARG A 45 6.48 -3.84 -16.36
CA ARG A 45 5.03 -3.82 -16.21
C ARG A 45 4.49 -2.37 -16.30
N PRO A 46 3.62 -2.05 -17.28
CA PRO A 46 3.01 -0.74 -17.38
C PRO A 46 2.09 -0.50 -16.18
N GLY A 47 2.03 0.75 -15.71
CA GLY A 47 1.12 1.11 -14.63
C GLY A 47 -0.33 1.00 -15.07
N ARG A 48 -1.22 0.64 -14.14
CA ARG A 48 -2.66 0.65 -14.37
C ARG A 48 -3.13 2.08 -14.65
N ASN A 49 -4.09 2.23 -15.58
CA ASN A 49 -4.78 3.50 -15.78
C ASN A 49 -5.70 3.78 -14.59
N ILE A 50 -5.22 4.59 -13.65
CA ILE A 50 -5.96 4.90 -12.42
C ILE A 50 -7.22 5.74 -12.66
N ALA A 51 -7.28 6.51 -13.75
CA ALA A 51 -8.47 7.27 -14.12
C ALA A 51 -9.64 6.35 -14.53
N GLY A 52 -9.35 5.10 -14.89
CA GLY A 52 -10.36 4.08 -15.18
C GLY A 52 -11.22 3.73 -13.96
N TYR A 53 -10.73 3.90 -12.73
CA TYR A 53 -11.49 3.58 -11.52
C TYR A 53 -12.53 4.66 -11.16
N GLY A 54 -12.28 5.93 -11.50
CA GLY A 54 -13.19 7.04 -11.23
C GLY A 54 -12.51 8.40 -11.36
N SER A 55 -13.32 9.45 -11.37
CA SER A 55 -12.85 10.83 -11.54
C SER A 55 -12.41 11.50 -10.23
N TRP A 56 -12.70 10.90 -9.07
CA TRP A 56 -12.32 11.41 -7.75
C TRP A 56 -11.54 10.39 -6.91
N ALA A 57 -10.65 10.89 -6.06
CA ALA A 57 -9.90 10.12 -5.08
C ALA A 57 -10.04 10.72 -3.68
N VAL A 58 -10.31 9.88 -2.69
CA VAL A 58 -10.31 10.26 -1.27
C VAL A 58 -8.95 9.90 -0.67
N VAL A 59 -8.28 10.85 -0.03
CA VAL A 59 -6.97 10.62 0.61
C VAL A 59 -7.03 11.01 2.08
N THR A 60 -6.87 10.04 2.98
CA THR A 60 -6.80 10.30 4.42
C THR A 60 -5.39 10.59 4.90
N GLY A 61 -5.23 11.54 5.82
CA GLY A 61 -3.91 11.99 6.25
C GLY A 61 -3.15 12.71 5.12
N ALA A 62 -3.85 13.48 4.28
CA ALA A 62 -3.28 14.10 3.09
C ALA A 62 -2.40 15.34 3.37
N THR A 63 -2.30 15.77 4.62
CA THR A 63 -1.62 17.01 5.00
C THR A 63 -0.10 16.90 5.06
N ASP A 64 0.45 15.69 5.12
CA ASP A 64 1.89 15.48 5.28
C ASP A 64 2.36 14.12 4.71
N GLY A 65 3.68 13.97 4.59
CA GLY A 65 4.36 12.72 4.27
C GLY A 65 3.83 12.00 3.02
N ILE A 66 3.57 10.70 3.17
CA ILE A 66 3.14 9.80 2.09
C ILE A 66 1.81 10.25 1.50
N GLY A 67 0.82 10.56 2.36
CA GLY A 67 -0.51 11.01 1.93
C GLY A 67 -0.46 12.28 1.09
N ARG A 68 0.35 13.27 1.49
CA ARG A 68 0.57 14.48 0.69
C ARG A 68 1.14 14.15 -0.69
N SER A 69 2.24 13.39 -0.76
CA SER A 69 2.85 13.03 -2.05
C SER A 69 1.89 12.27 -2.98
N ILE A 70 1.11 11.33 -2.43
CA ILE A 70 0.09 10.61 -3.19
C ILE A 70 -0.97 11.58 -3.73
N ALA A 71 -1.44 12.55 -2.93
CA ALA A 71 -2.40 13.55 -3.37
C ALA A 71 -1.87 14.37 -4.57
N PHE A 72 -0.63 14.86 -4.51
CA PHE A 72 -0.01 15.57 -5.65
C PHE A 72 0.05 14.70 -6.91
N GLN A 73 0.44 13.44 -6.79
CA GLN A 73 0.53 12.53 -7.94
C GLN A 73 -0.84 12.18 -8.53
N LEU A 74 -1.90 12.12 -7.71
CA LEU A 74 -3.26 11.90 -8.17
C LEU A 74 -3.82 13.14 -8.88
N ALA A 75 -3.55 14.34 -8.35
CA ALA A 75 -3.89 15.60 -9.02
C ALA A 75 -3.18 15.75 -10.38
N GLY A 76 -1.89 15.44 -10.45
CA GLY A 76 -1.11 15.47 -11.71
C GLY A 76 -1.62 14.51 -12.78
N ARG A 77 -2.46 13.54 -12.41
CA ARG A 77 -3.13 12.61 -13.32
C ARG A 77 -4.57 13.01 -13.65
N GLY A 78 -5.01 14.19 -13.22
CA GLY A 78 -6.31 14.76 -13.54
C GLY A 78 -7.48 14.25 -12.68
N LEU A 79 -7.21 13.57 -11.56
CA LEU A 79 -8.27 13.21 -10.62
C LEU A 79 -8.65 14.41 -9.73
N GLY A 80 -9.95 14.51 -9.41
CA GLY A 80 -10.42 15.34 -8.31
C GLY A 80 -10.02 14.71 -6.97
N LEU A 81 -9.79 15.53 -5.96
CA LEU A 81 -9.29 15.10 -4.66
C LEU A 81 -10.26 15.49 -3.54
N VAL A 82 -10.55 14.52 -2.67
CA VAL A 82 -11.14 14.76 -1.35
C VAL A 82 -10.02 14.57 -0.33
N LEU A 83 -9.49 15.67 0.19
CA LEU A 83 -8.38 15.69 1.15
C LEU A 83 -8.93 15.64 2.57
N VAL A 84 -8.63 14.57 3.27
CA VAL A 84 -9.08 14.37 4.65
C VAL A 84 -7.90 14.57 5.61
N GLY A 85 -8.10 15.42 6.62
CA GLY A 85 -7.11 15.69 7.65
C GLY A 85 -7.69 16.41 8.86
N ARG A 86 -6.90 16.56 9.92
CA ARG A 86 -7.33 17.16 11.19
C ARG A 86 -6.97 18.64 11.39
N SER A 87 -6.17 19.21 10.50
CA SER A 87 -5.68 20.60 10.62
C SER A 87 -6.20 21.42 9.44
N PRO A 88 -7.09 22.40 9.66
CA PRO A 88 -7.64 23.25 8.60
C PRO A 88 -6.55 24.01 7.84
N ASP A 89 -5.58 24.59 8.54
CA ASP A 89 -4.50 25.35 7.91
C ASP A 89 -3.66 24.48 6.98
N LYS A 90 -3.24 23.30 7.44
CA LYS A 90 -2.45 22.39 6.60
C LYS A 90 -3.24 21.88 5.39
N LEU A 91 -4.56 21.67 5.53
CA LEU A 91 -5.41 21.30 4.40
C LEU A 91 -5.48 22.43 3.37
N ARG A 92 -5.62 23.68 3.82
CA ARG A 92 -5.59 24.86 2.96
C ARG A 92 -4.26 24.98 2.24
N ASP A 93 -3.14 24.83 2.96
CA ASP A 93 -1.80 24.96 2.39
C ASP A 93 -1.51 23.87 1.35
N VAL A 94 -1.88 22.61 1.62
CA VAL A 94 -1.74 21.52 0.65
C VAL A 94 -2.65 21.73 -0.55
N SER A 95 -3.88 22.19 -0.35
CA SER A 95 -4.81 22.48 -1.45
C SER A 95 -4.29 23.59 -2.35
N ALA A 96 -3.73 24.66 -1.77
CA ALA A 96 -3.11 25.75 -2.52
C ALA A 96 -1.92 25.24 -3.34
N ALA A 97 -0.99 24.53 -2.71
CA ALA A 97 0.18 24.00 -3.39
C ALA A 97 -0.17 23.00 -4.52
N ILE A 98 -1.21 22.18 -4.36
CA ILE A 98 -1.69 21.31 -5.45
C ILE A 98 -2.27 22.14 -6.60
N ARG A 99 -3.03 23.20 -6.31
CA ARG A 99 -3.60 24.09 -7.33
C ARG A 99 -2.53 24.89 -8.07
N ASP A 100 -1.45 25.26 -7.40
CA ASP A 100 -0.31 25.96 -8.02
C ASP A 100 0.35 25.08 -9.10
N GLU A 101 0.54 23.78 -8.82
CA GLU A 101 1.07 22.83 -9.81
C GLU A 101 0.03 22.36 -10.82
N ASN A 102 -1.25 22.33 -10.43
CA ASN A 102 -2.36 21.81 -11.22
C ASN A 102 -3.57 22.77 -11.15
N PRO A 103 -3.58 23.86 -11.96
CA PRO A 103 -4.62 24.91 -11.86
C PRO A 103 -6.06 24.43 -12.08
N LYS A 104 -6.24 23.28 -12.74
CA LYS A 104 -7.56 22.67 -13.01
C LYS A 104 -7.95 21.62 -11.96
N ALA A 105 -7.14 21.42 -10.92
CA ALA A 105 -7.41 20.41 -9.90
C ALA A 105 -8.68 20.75 -9.11
N ARG A 106 -9.63 19.82 -9.10
CA ARG A 106 -10.82 19.88 -8.25
C ARG A 106 -10.42 19.35 -6.87
N ILE A 107 -10.59 20.16 -5.83
CA ILE A 107 -10.19 19.79 -4.47
C ILE A 107 -11.31 20.13 -3.52
N GLU A 108 -11.76 19.13 -2.79
CA GLU A 108 -12.66 19.21 -1.65
C GLU A 108 -11.88 18.85 -0.38
N THR A 109 -12.10 19.55 0.72
CA THR A 109 -11.40 19.27 1.99
C THR A 109 -12.39 18.86 3.06
N VAL A 110 -12.11 17.77 3.77
CA VAL A 110 -12.95 17.30 4.88
C VAL A 110 -12.11 17.25 6.15
N LEU A 111 -12.57 17.98 7.17
CA LEU A 111 -11.94 17.99 8.47
C LEU A 111 -12.40 16.75 9.26
N ILE A 112 -11.46 15.88 9.63
CA ILE A 112 -11.71 14.73 10.50
C ILE A 112 -10.53 14.56 11.45
N ASP A 113 -10.81 14.57 12.74
CA ASP A 113 -9.90 14.02 13.74
C ASP A 113 -10.35 12.61 14.12
N PHE A 114 -9.64 11.58 13.64
CA PHE A 114 -10.03 10.19 13.88
C PHE A 114 -9.99 9.80 15.37
N ALA A 115 -9.22 10.51 16.21
CA ALA A 115 -9.17 10.26 17.65
C ALA A 115 -10.36 10.90 18.39
N GLY A 116 -10.65 12.19 18.14
CA GLY A 116 -11.71 12.93 18.84
C GLY A 116 -13.09 12.91 18.19
N ASP A 117 -13.17 12.82 16.86
CA ASP A 117 -14.30 13.28 16.03
C ASP A 117 -14.60 12.26 14.91
N LEU A 118 -14.64 10.99 15.31
CA LEU A 118 -14.75 9.90 14.34
C LEU A 118 -16.17 9.78 13.77
N VAL A 119 -17.21 9.92 14.58
CA VAL A 119 -18.59 9.68 14.11
C VAL A 119 -19.04 10.83 13.21
N GLU A 120 -18.88 12.06 13.68
CA GLU A 120 -19.28 13.28 12.99
C GLU A 120 -18.34 13.59 11.82
N GLY A 121 -17.04 13.29 11.94
CA GLY A 121 -16.10 13.30 10.81
C GLY A 121 -16.51 12.36 9.69
N ILE A 122 -16.89 11.12 10.00
CA ILE A 122 -17.34 10.15 8.99
C ILE A 122 -18.67 10.59 8.35
N ALA A 123 -19.58 11.20 9.12
CA ALA A 123 -20.81 11.78 8.58
C ALA A 123 -20.53 12.91 7.58
N ARG A 124 -19.58 13.82 7.89
CA ARG A 124 -19.13 14.87 6.96
C ARG A 124 -18.49 14.29 5.70
N LEU A 125 -17.66 13.26 5.84
CA LEU A 125 -17.08 12.56 4.69
C LEU A 125 -18.17 11.98 3.79
N LYS A 126 -19.16 11.31 4.39
CA LYS A 126 -20.27 10.70 3.66
C LYS A 126 -21.06 11.72 2.86
N GLU A 127 -21.33 12.90 3.42
CA GLU A 127 -22.02 13.96 2.70
C GLU A 127 -21.13 14.59 1.62
N ALA A 128 -19.84 14.81 1.90
CA ALA A 128 -18.90 15.38 0.94
C ALA A 128 -18.73 14.51 -0.31
N ILE A 129 -18.71 13.17 -0.17
CA ILE A 129 -18.53 12.26 -1.32
C ILE A 129 -19.85 11.94 -2.05
N LYS A 130 -20.98 12.44 -1.57
CA LYS A 130 -22.29 12.11 -2.11
C LYS A 130 -22.42 12.62 -3.54
N GLY A 131 -22.80 11.73 -4.46
CA GLY A 131 -22.88 12.04 -5.89
C GLY A 131 -21.52 12.20 -6.59
N MET A 132 -20.40 12.03 -5.88
CA MET A 132 -19.07 12.02 -6.48
C MET A 132 -18.73 10.63 -7.02
N ASP A 133 -18.11 10.58 -8.19
CA ASP A 133 -17.56 9.37 -8.78
C ASP A 133 -16.19 9.03 -8.16
N VAL A 134 -16.22 8.65 -6.88
CA VAL A 134 -15.04 8.25 -6.11
C VAL A 134 -14.56 6.88 -6.60
N GLY A 135 -13.45 6.88 -7.32
CA GLY A 135 -12.82 5.68 -7.85
C GLY A 135 -11.66 5.17 -7.00
N ILE A 136 -11.03 6.04 -6.22
CA ILE A 136 -9.82 5.70 -5.45
C ILE A 136 -10.01 6.11 -3.99
N LEU A 137 -9.68 5.22 -3.07
CA LEU A 137 -9.54 5.50 -1.65
C LEU A 137 -8.11 5.22 -1.23
N VAL A 138 -7.47 6.18 -0.57
CA VAL A 138 -6.15 6.03 0.04
C VAL A 138 -6.30 6.20 1.55
N ASN A 139 -6.29 5.09 2.28
CA ASN A 139 -6.27 5.07 3.72
C ASN A 139 -4.83 5.20 4.23
N ASN A 140 -4.39 6.44 4.41
CA ASN A 140 -3.04 6.77 4.89
C ASN A 140 -3.03 7.38 6.30
N ALA A 141 -4.16 7.90 6.79
CA ALA A 141 -4.24 8.41 8.17
C ALA A 141 -3.84 7.31 9.17
N GLY A 142 -2.95 7.68 10.09
CA GLY A 142 -2.44 6.78 11.11
C GLY A 142 -1.59 7.50 12.13
N MET A 143 -1.34 6.84 13.24
CA MET A 143 -0.43 7.29 14.29
C MET A 143 0.46 6.15 14.78
N SER A 144 1.61 6.52 15.35
CA SER A 144 2.54 5.62 16.02
C SER A 144 2.89 6.18 17.39
N TYR A 145 3.69 5.46 18.14
CA TYR A 145 4.21 5.89 19.43
C TYR A 145 5.14 7.09 19.25
N PRO A 146 5.16 8.05 20.19
CA PRO A 146 6.12 9.15 20.14
C PRO A 146 7.56 8.69 20.36
N TYR A 147 7.76 7.63 21.15
CA TYR A 147 9.03 6.97 21.42
C TYR A 147 8.76 5.52 21.88
N ALA A 148 9.79 4.68 21.84
CA ALA A 148 9.71 3.29 22.27
C ALA A 148 9.34 3.21 23.77
N LYS A 149 8.32 2.42 24.13
CA LYS A 149 7.86 2.24 25.51
C LYS A 149 7.60 0.76 25.80
N TYR A 150 7.88 0.30 27.02
CA TYR A 150 7.34 -1.00 27.43
C TYR A 150 5.81 -0.91 27.51
N PHE A 151 5.12 -2.01 27.21
CA PHE A 151 3.66 -1.99 27.12
C PHE A 151 2.97 -1.50 28.41
N HIS A 152 3.52 -1.83 29.58
CA HIS A 152 2.98 -1.40 30.88
C HIS A 152 3.19 0.09 31.19
N GLU A 153 3.99 0.81 30.39
CA GLU A 153 4.28 2.25 30.52
C GLU A 153 3.50 3.10 29.50
N VAL A 154 2.73 2.46 28.62
CA VAL A 154 1.96 3.13 27.58
C VAL A 154 0.69 3.70 28.19
N ASP A 155 0.47 4.99 27.98
CA ASP A 155 -0.71 5.70 28.47
C ASP A 155 -1.99 5.10 27.88
N ALA A 156 -3.03 4.93 28.70
CA ALA A 156 -4.29 4.31 28.26
C ALA A 156 -4.94 5.08 27.09
N GLU A 157 -4.90 6.42 27.14
CA GLU A 157 -5.33 7.29 26.06
C GLU A 157 -4.57 7.05 24.77
N LEU A 158 -3.24 6.86 24.83
CA LEU A 158 -2.42 6.58 23.64
C LEU A 158 -2.79 5.23 23.02
N ILE A 159 -3.02 4.19 23.84
CA ILE A 159 -3.48 2.87 23.37
C ILE A 159 -4.83 3.02 22.64
N LYS A 160 -5.78 3.73 23.27
CA LYS A 160 -7.10 3.98 22.70
C LYS A 160 -7.02 4.72 21.37
N ASP A 161 -6.24 5.79 21.30
CA ASP A 161 -6.09 6.59 20.09
C ASP A 161 -5.41 5.80 18.97
N LEU A 162 -4.37 5.00 19.27
CA LEU A 162 -3.72 4.13 18.28
C LEU A 162 -4.73 3.18 17.61
N ILE A 163 -5.56 2.51 18.40
CA ILE A 163 -6.57 1.59 17.90
C ILE A 163 -7.64 2.37 17.12
N LYS A 164 -8.16 3.45 17.70
CA LYS A 164 -9.24 4.24 17.10
C LYS A 164 -8.83 4.84 15.75
N VAL A 165 -7.63 5.40 15.65
CA VAL A 165 -7.14 6.01 14.41
C VAL A 165 -6.75 4.96 13.37
N ASN A 166 -5.91 3.98 13.73
CA ASN A 166 -5.34 3.05 12.76
C ASN A 166 -6.32 1.95 12.32
N VAL A 167 -7.22 1.53 13.21
CA VAL A 167 -8.17 0.43 12.98
C VAL A 167 -9.55 1.03 12.68
N GLU A 168 -10.18 1.65 13.68
CA GLU A 168 -11.58 2.05 13.56
C GLU A 168 -11.78 3.12 12.47
N GLY A 169 -10.90 4.11 12.40
CA GLY A 169 -10.92 5.18 11.41
C GLY A 169 -10.84 4.64 9.97
N MET A 170 -9.83 3.82 9.69
CA MET A 170 -9.64 3.20 8.38
C MET A 170 -10.83 2.33 7.98
N THR A 171 -11.34 1.51 8.91
CA THR A 171 -12.49 0.64 8.66
C THR A 171 -13.74 1.44 8.37
N LYS A 172 -14.03 2.50 9.13
CA LYS A 172 -15.21 3.35 8.91
C LYS A 172 -15.14 4.15 7.61
N VAL A 173 -13.98 4.71 7.27
CA VAL A 173 -13.79 5.40 5.97
C VAL A 173 -14.05 4.43 4.83
N THR A 174 -13.45 3.23 4.90
CA THR A 174 -13.64 2.20 3.89
C THR A 174 -15.12 1.82 3.76
N HIS A 175 -15.81 1.60 4.88
CA HIS A 175 -17.23 1.25 4.91
C HIS A 175 -18.13 2.34 4.29
N VAL A 176 -17.76 3.62 4.39
CA VAL A 176 -18.52 4.72 3.77
C VAL A 176 -18.28 4.84 2.27
N VAL A 177 -17.05 4.59 1.80
CA VAL A 177 -16.69 4.78 0.38
C VAL A 177 -17.02 3.54 -0.47
N LEU A 178 -16.85 2.34 0.09
CA LEU A 178 -16.94 1.07 -0.62
C LEU A 178 -18.29 0.82 -1.32
N PRO A 179 -19.47 1.12 -0.73
CA PRO A 179 -20.75 0.86 -1.39
C PRO A 179 -20.87 1.51 -2.77
N GLY A 180 -20.41 2.76 -2.91
CA GLY A 180 -20.43 3.45 -4.20
C GLY A 180 -19.52 2.80 -5.24
N MET A 181 -18.35 2.31 -4.83
CA MET A 181 -17.44 1.56 -5.74
C MET A 181 -18.07 0.25 -6.22
N VAL A 182 -18.79 -0.44 -5.32
CA VAL A 182 -19.51 -1.69 -5.64
C VAL A 182 -20.62 -1.42 -6.65
N GLU A 183 -21.43 -0.39 -6.43
CA GLU A 183 -22.52 0.00 -7.33
C GLU A 183 -22.00 0.27 -8.75
N ARG A 184 -20.86 0.96 -8.86
CA ARG A 184 -20.20 1.28 -10.14
C ARG A 184 -19.37 0.12 -10.71
N LYS A 185 -19.20 -0.98 -9.97
CA LYS A 185 -18.37 -2.14 -10.31
C LYS A 185 -16.92 -1.79 -10.68
N ARG A 186 -16.41 -0.71 -10.09
CA ARG A 186 -15.04 -0.24 -10.27
C ARG A 186 -14.58 0.54 -9.06
N GLY A 187 -13.38 0.25 -8.59
CA GLY A 187 -12.74 1.02 -7.53
C GLY A 187 -11.36 0.49 -7.18
N ALA A 188 -10.56 1.33 -6.54
CA ALA A 188 -9.27 0.95 -5.98
C ALA A 188 -9.17 1.45 -4.54
N ILE A 189 -8.80 0.56 -3.62
CA ILE A 189 -8.54 0.88 -2.22
C ILE A 189 -7.08 0.59 -1.92
N LEU A 190 -6.38 1.62 -1.45
CA LEU A 190 -4.98 1.58 -1.06
C LEU A 190 -4.87 1.83 0.44
N ASN A 191 -4.54 0.80 1.19
CA ASN A 191 -4.31 0.89 2.63
C ASN A 191 -2.81 1.00 2.91
N ILE A 192 -2.41 1.95 3.75
CA ILE A 192 -1.01 2.09 4.18
C ILE A 192 -0.79 1.28 5.45
N GLY A 193 -0.20 0.10 5.28
CA GLY A 193 0.30 -0.78 6.33
C GLY A 193 1.65 -0.30 6.89
N SER A 194 2.43 -1.25 7.40
CA SER A 194 3.78 -1.00 7.90
C SER A 194 4.59 -2.28 7.93
N GLY A 195 5.88 -2.20 7.60
CA GLY A 195 6.79 -3.33 7.67
C GLY A 195 7.00 -3.86 9.08
N ALA A 196 6.71 -3.05 10.10
CA ALA A 196 6.65 -3.46 11.50
C ALA A 196 5.72 -4.65 11.77
N ALA A 197 4.68 -4.83 10.93
CA ALA A 197 3.70 -5.91 11.10
C ALA A 197 3.85 -7.05 10.09
N VAL A 198 4.40 -6.79 8.91
CA VAL A 198 4.41 -7.75 7.79
C VAL A 198 5.80 -8.30 7.51
N VAL A 199 6.85 -7.49 7.70
CA VAL A 199 8.23 -7.87 7.36
C VAL A 199 8.98 -8.35 8.59
N ILE A 200 8.77 -7.69 9.73
CA ILE A 200 9.44 -8.01 10.98
C ILE A 200 8.51 -8.92 11.80
N PRO A 201 8.98 -10.07 12.31
CA PRO A 201 8.13 -11.00 13.05
C PRO A 201 7.64 -10.45 14.40
N SER A 202 8.36 -9.48 14.97
CA SER A 202 8.00 -8.80 16.20
C SER A 202 8.63 -7.40 16.20
N ASP A 203 7.87 -6.39 16.65
CA ASP A 203 8.33 -5.01 16.82
C ASP A 203 8.25 -4.63 18.31
N PRO A 204 9.26 -5.02 19.12
CA PRO A 204 9.27 -4.75 20.55
C PRO A 204 9.13 -3.25 20.84
N LEU A 205 8.47 -2.91 21.94
CA LEU A 205 8.24 -1.53 22.39
C LEU A 205 7.24 -0.71 21.53
N TYR A 206 6.71 -1.30 20.45
CA TYR A 206 5.67 -0.74 19.58
C TYR A 206 4.49 -1.71 19.41
N ALA A 207 4.24 -2.55 20.43
CA ALA A 207 3.34 -3.70 20.36
C ALA A 207 1.94 -3.36 19.81
N VAL A 208 1.29 -2.30 20.30
CA VAL A 208 -0.06 -1.91 19.84
C VAL A 208 0.00 -1.41 18.40
N TYR A 209 1.02 -0.65 18.03
CA TYR A 209 1.18 -0.14 16.67
C TYR A 209 1.33 -1.28 15.67
N ALA A 210 2.23 -2.23 15.93
CA ALA A 210 2.43 -3.41 15.10
C ALA A 210 1.13 -4.23 14.98
N ALA A 211 0.41 -4.45 16.09
CA ALA A 211 -0.88 -5.14 16.07
C ALA A 211 -1.92 -4.41 15.19
N THR A 212 -2.03 -3.08 15.30
CA THR A 212 -2.95 -2.30 14.45
C THR A 212 -2.58 -2.39 12.97
N LYS A 213 -1.29 -2.45 12.63
CA LYS A 213 -0.84 -2.59 11.24
C LYS A 213 -0.99 -4.01 10.70
N ALA A 214 -0.93 -5.03 11.56
CA ALA A 214 -1.31 -6.40 11.20
C ALA A 214 -2.80 -6.50 10.87
N TYR A 215 -3.66 -5.78 11.61
CA TYR A 215 -5.07 -5.64 11.26
C TYR A 215 -5.24 -5.03 9.85
N VAL A 216 -4.54 -3.93 9.54
CA VAL A 216 -4.63 -3.30 8.20
C VAL A 216 -4.27 -4.28 7.09
N ASP A 217 -3.20 -5.06 7.26
CA ASP A 217 -2.76 -6.06 6.28
C ASP A 217 -3.82 -7.16 6.09
N GLN A 218 -4.26 -7.79 7.17
CA GLN A 218 -5.25 -8.85 7.11
C GLN A 218 -6.60 -8.36 6.57
N PHE A 219 -7.05 -7.19 7.00
CA PHE A 219 -8.27 -6.54 6.50
C PHE A 219 -8.21 -6.32 4.98
N SER A 220 -7.07 -5.87 4.48
CA SER A 220 -6.86 -5.64 3.04
C SER A 220 -6.93 -6.94 2.24
N LYS A 221 -6.35 -8.03 2.77
CA LYS A 221 -6.40 -9.36 2.13
C LYS A 221 -7.82 -9.89 2.05
N CYS A 222 -8.58 -9.79 3.15
CA CYS A 222 -9.99 -10.20 3.17
C CYS A 222 -10.82 -9.41 2.15
N LEU A 223 -10.73 -8.09 2.16
CA LEU A 223 -11.47 -7.24 1.21
C LEU A 223 -11.08 -7.51 -0.25
N TYR A 224 -9.82 -7.77 -0.54
CA TYR A 224 -9.42 -8.11 -1.91
C TYR A 224 -10.17 -9.34 -2.42
N VAL A 225 -10.24 -10.41 -1.63
CA VAL A 225 -10.94 -11.64 -2.03
C VAL A 225 -12.45 -11.41 -2.17
N GLU A 226 -13.05 -10.68 -1.23
CA GLU A 226 -14.49 -10.38 -1.22
C GLU A 226 -14.96 -9.53 -2.41
N TYR A 227 -14.14 -8.58 -2.86
CA TYR A 227 -14.56 -7.55 -3.81
C TYR A 227 -13.86 -7.60 -5.18
N LYS A 228 -12.85 -8.46 -5.38
CA LYS A 228 -12.20 -8.65 -6.69
C LYS A 228 -13.21 -9.00 -7.79
N GLY A 229 -14.18 -9.87 -7.50
CA GLY A 229 -15.26 -10.23 -8.44
C GLY A 229 -16.23 -9.09 -8.74
N LYS A 230 -16.21 -8.02 -7.95
CA LYS A 230 -17.03 -6.80 -8.10
C LYS A 230 -16.27 -5.65 -8.76
N GLY A 231 -15.07 -5.92 -9.29
CA GLY A 231 -14.25 -4.91 -9.98
C GLY A 231 -13.52 -3.95 -9.04
N ILE A 232 -13.35 -4.32 -7.77
CA ILE A 232 -12.64 -3.50 -6.78
C ILE A 232 -11.28 -4.13 -6.49
N ASP A 233 -10.23 -3.38 -6.75
CA ASP A 233 -8.85 -3.76 -6.42
C ASP A 233 -8.49 -3.20 -5.05
N VAL A 234 -8.11 -4.07 -4.12
CA VAL A 234 -7.65 -3.69 -2.78
C VAL A 234 -6.18 -4.06 -2.62
N GLN A 235 -5.37 -3.12 -2.16
CA GLN A 235 -3.93 -3.30 -1.94
C GLN A 235 -3.50 -2.71 -0.61
N CYS A 236 -2.58 -3.39 0.07
CA CYS A 236 -1.87 -2.90 1.24
C CYS A 236 -0.44 -2.56 0.84
N GLN A 237 -0.05 -1.30 0.98
CA GLN A 237 1.35 -0.91 0.86
C GLN A 237 2.02 -1.01 2.21
N VAL A 238 3.22 -1.56 2.24
CA VAL A 238 3.95 -1.86 3.47
C VAL A 238 5.26 -1.06 3.49
N PRO A 239 5.21 0.26 3.80
CA PRO A 239 6.42 1.03 3.99
C PRO A 239 7.23 0.51 5.18
N LEU A 240 8.55 0.50 5.06
CA LEU A 240 9.49 0.38 6.18
C LEU A 240 9.83 1.80 6.66
N TYR A 241 11.11 2.17 6.67
CA TYR A 241 11.54 3.50 7.07
C TYR A 241 11.29 4.52 5.96
N VAL A 242 10.34 5.42 6.20
CA VAL A 242 10.08 6.57 5.33
C VAL A 242 10.26 7.84 6.15
N ALA A 243 11.07 8.77 5.64
CA ALA A 243 11.27 10.09 6.24
C ALA A 243 9.93 10.84 6.29
N THR A 244 9.27 10.78 7.45
CA THR A 244 8.01 11.45 7.76
C THR A 244 8.08 11.94 9.19
N LYS A 245 7.25 12.92 9.55
CA LYS A 245 7.15 13.39 10.94
C LYS A 245 6.79 12.28 11.93
N MET A 246 6.09 11.25 11.47
CA MET A 246 5.75 10.07 12.29
C MET A 246 6.99 9.24 12.63
N ALA A 247 7.91 9.06 11.68
CA ALA A 247 9.12 8.28 11.92
C ALA A 247 10.18 9.04 12.74
N SER A 248 10.08 10.38 12.87
CA SER A 248 11.09 11.24 13.49
C SER A 248 12.53 11.04 12.96
N ILE A 249 12.65 10.48 11.75
CA ILE A 249 13.92 10.25 11.06
C ILE A 249 14.16 11.43 10.12
N ARG A 250 15.24 12.19 10.36
CA ARG A 250 15.66 13.33 9.52
C ARG A 250 16.25 12.86 8.19
N GLU A 251 17.04 11.80 8.19
CA GLU A 251 17.57 11.14 6.99
C GLU A 251 17.65 9.63 7.18
N VAL A 252 17.28 8.85 6.16
CA VAL A 252 17.41 7.40 6.16
C VAL A 252 18.83 7.06 5.69
N PHE A 253 19.75 6.80 6.62
CA PHE A 253 21.12 6.41 6.29
C PHE A 253 21.15 4.94 5.85
N PHE A 254 21.31 4.69 4.56
CA PHE A 254 21.73 3.39 4.03
C PHE A 254 23.23 3.45 3.69
N PRO A 255 24.08 2.50 4.13
CA PRO A 255 25.49 2.46 3.74
C PRO A 255 25.61 2.41 2.21
N HIS A 256 26.52 3.24 1.69
CA HIS A 256 26.62 3.73 0.32
C HIS A 256 26.83 2.64 -0.77
N SER A 257 26.94 1.36 -0.40
CA SER A 257 27.14 0.23 -1.32
C SER A 257 25.87 -0.56 -1.68
N ILE A 258 24.74 -0.32 -0.99
CA ILE A 258 23.44 -0.99 -1.26
C ILE A 258 22.30 0.04 -1.50
N GLY A 259 22.64 1.34 -1.42
CA GLY A 259 21.71 2.46 -1.39
C GLY A 259 20.97 2.82 -2.70
N ARG A 260 21.03 2.00 -3.75
CA ARG A 260 20.34 2.30 -5.03
C ARG A 260 19.01 1.55 -5.25
N HIS A 261 18.65 0.60 -4.37
CA HIS A 261 17.49 -0.27 -4.63
C HIS A 261 16.41 -0.33 -3.54
N ILE A 262 16.58 0.31 -2.38
CA ILE A 262 15.59 0.18 -1.28
C ILE A 262 15.05 1.55 -0.79
N CYS A 263 15.63 2.67 -1.23
CA CYS A 263 15.15 4.01 -0.85
C CYS A 263 14.86 4.89 -2.08
N SER A 264 13.85 4.53 -2.87
CA SER A 264 13.29 5.37 -3.94
C SER A 264 12.16 6.28 -3.41
N CYS A 265 12.47 7.14 -2.44
CA CYS A 265 11.61 8.30 -2.12
C CYS A 265 12.40 9.60 -1.88
N GLY A 266 13.74 9.60 -1.97
CA GLY A 266 14.57 10.76 -1.59
C GLY A 266 15.06 11.62 -2.76
N PRO A 267 15.81 11.10 -3.75
CA PRO A 267 16.39 11.95 -4.81
C PRO A 267 15.60 11.95 -6.13
N ALA A 268 14.46 11.25 -6.19
CA ALA A 268 13.56 11.32 -7.32
C ALA A 268 12.65 12.57 -7.22
N VAL A 269 13.20 13.75 -6.92
CA VAL A 269 12.44 15.03 -6.96
C VAL A 269 13.00 15.96 -8.04
N ALA A 270 14.21 15.72 -8.56
CA ALA A 270 14.78 16.49 -9.67
C ALA A 270 14.56 15.86 -11.07
N GLY A 271 14.00 14.66 -11.15
CA GLY A 271 13.76 13.93 -12.42
C GLY A 271 12.35 13.32 -12.53
N LEU A 272 11.42 13.74 -11.68
CA LEU A 272 10.08 13.16 -11.58
C LEU A 272 9.11 13.77 -12.61
N ARG A 273 9.55 13.89 -13.86
CA ARG A 273 8.70 14.32 -14.98
C ARG A 273 8.10 13.16 -15.78
N GLU A 274 8.39 11.89 -15.48
CA GLU A 274 7.91 10.83 -16.37
C GLU A 274 7.62 9.42 -15.83
N LYS A 275 7.88 9.05 -14.57
CA LYS A 275 7.70 7.63 -14.17
C LYS A 275 7.07 7.41 -12.80
N VAL A 276 5.79 7.76 -12.69
CA VAL A 276 4.90 7.31 -11.60
C VAL A 276 4.35 5.88 -11.85
N HIS A 277 5.05 5.05 -12.61
CA HIS A 277 4.62 3.67 -12.89
C HIS A 277 5.03 2.67 -11.80
N THR A 278 5.99 3.01 -10.93
CA THR A 278 6.66 2.00 -10.09
C THR A 278 6.19 1.96 -8.64
N ILE A 279 5.48 2.99 -8.14
CA ILE A 279 4.99 3.02 -6.74
C ILE A 279 3.81 2.06 -6.51
N LEU A 280 3.11 1.64 -7.57
CA LEU A 280 2.03 0.63 -7.51
C LEU A 280 2.48 -0.79 -7.87
N ALA A 281 3.76 -1.03 -8.13
CA ALA A 281 4.26 -2.31 -8.63
C ALA A 281 5.49 -2.87 -7.90
N SER A 282 6.03 -2.18 -6.89
CA SER A 282 7.30 -2.59 -6.26
C SER A 282 7.16 -2.83 -4.77
N PHE A 283 6.60 -3.98 -4.42
CA PHE A 283 7.19 -4.94 -3.48
C PHE A 283 6.60 -6.31 -3.84
N PRO A 284 7.39 -7.34 -4.19
CA PRO A 284 6.86 -8.69 -4.15
C PRO A 284 6.42 -8.93 -2.71
N CYS A 285 5.13 -9.20 -2.54
CA CYS A 285 4.56 -9.78 -1.35
C CYS A 285 5.55 -10.80 -0.78
N LEU A 286 6.24 -10.43 0.30
CA LEU A 286 6.90 -11.40 1.17
C LEU A 286 5.81 -12.00 2.07
N VAL A 287 4.76 -12.53 1.43
CA VAL A 287 3.78 -13.38 2.06
C VAL A 287 4.42 -14.76 2.06
N HIS A 288 4.91 -15.15 3.23
CA HIS A 288 5.14 -16.55 3.53
C HIS A 288 3.89 -17.35 3.14
N GLY A 289 4.09 -18.28 2.21
CA GLY A 289 3.27 -19.49 2.06
C GLY A 289 1.77 -19.32 1.81
N LEU A 290 1.37 -19.07 0.57
CA LEU A 290 0.14 -19.66 0.03
C LEU A 290 0.44 -20.25 -1.35
N PRO A 291 0.62 -21.58 -1.46
CA PRO A 291 0.63 -22.25 -2.75
C PRO A 291 -0.80 -22.31 -3.28
N PHE A 292 -0.97 -22.18 -4.60
CA PHE A 292 -2.07 -22.78 -5.35
C PHE A 292 -3.49 -22.60 -4.77
N ALA A 293 -4.17 -21.53 -5.15
CA ALA A 293 -5.63 -21.57 -5.31
C ALA A 293 -5.93 -21.85 -6.79
N ARG A 294 -5.70 -23.09 -7.20
CA ARG A 294 -6.41 -23.70 -8.33
C ARG A 294 -7.42 -24.67 -7.72
N ASP A 295 -8.64 -24.56 -8.22
CA ASP A 295 -9.73 -25.52 -8.12
C ASP A 295 -10.55 -25.53 -6.83
N CYS A 296 -11.86 -25.60 -7.07
CA CYS A 296 -13.00 -25.40 -6.18
C CYS A 296 -13.08 -26.35 -4.98
N CYS A 297 -13.62 -25.87 -3.85
CA CYS A 297 -14.84 -26.32 -3.16
C CYS A 297 -14.92 -25.70 -1.76
#